data_AF-A0A7S1STL1-F1
#
_entry.id   AF-A0A7S1STL1-F1
#
_cell.length_a   1.000
_cell.length_b   1.000
_cell.length_c   1.000
_cell.angle_alpha   90.00
_cell.angle_beta   90.00
_cell.angle_gamma   90.00
#
_symmetry.space_group_name_H-M   'P 1'
#
loop_
_entity.id
_entity.type
_entity.pdbx_description
1 polymer ?
#
loop_
_entity_poly.entity_id
_entity_poly.type
_entity_poly.pdbx_seq_one_letter_code
_entity_poly.pdbx_strand_id
1 'polypeptide(L)'
;MRSDFVVSFEDGSAMAVEVKTVVDTDFAPHTAPVLTAAERKKRCVYVGNGVPYQRAAIFPWGTQKQLLDPNDKSSPKVVSTRAIKHVRELTLIASGQRTDEAYPQLSAAVLFIVVRDDAKQFRPNHEACPQFAAHLSAAKEAGVVIAACQVAFELDSRAMCNVRYMGTVPIDWRF
;
A
#
# COMPACT_ATOMS: atom_id res chain seq x y z
N MET A 1 -8.43 16.05 -2.16
CA MET A 1 -8.43 14.69 -1.57
C MET A 1 -8.65 14.87 -0.08
N ARG A 2 -9.41 13.97 0.56
CA ARG A 2 -9.57 13.96 2.02
C ARG A 2 -8.61 12.90 2.56
N SER A 3 -7.64 13.31 3.38
CA SER A 3 -6.80 12.36 4.12
C SER A 3 -7.65 11.62 5.15
N ASP A 4 -7.23 10.41 5.52
CA ASP A 4 -7.93 9.66 6.57
C ASP A 4 -7.73 10.34 7.93
N PHE A 5 -6.51 10.82 8.19
CA PHE A 5 -6.17 11.56 9.40
C PHE A 5 -5.28 12.76 9.11
N VAL A 6 -5.28 13.72 10.04
CA VAL A 6 -4.24 14.73 10.20
C VAL A 6 -3.79 14.63 11.66
N VAL A 7 -2.50 14.43 11.88
CA VAL A 7 -1.90 14.32 13.22
C VAL A 7 -1.13 15.61 13.49
N SER A 8 -1.49 16.31 14.56
CA SER A 8 -0.76 17.49 15.04
C SER A 8 0.25 17.11 16.11
N PHE A 9 1.43 17.74 16.08
CA PHE A 9 2.50 17.52 17.04
C PHE A 9 2.65 18.71 17.99
N GLU A 10 3.30 18.49 19.13
CA GLU A 10 3.51 19.52 20.16
C GLU A 10 4.36 20.70 19.66
N ASP A 11 5.21 20.49 18.64
CA ASP A 11 6.01 21.53 18.00
C ASP A 11 5.23 22.40 17.00
N GLY A 12 3.92 22.15 16.85
CA GLY A 12 3.04 22.87 15.93
C GLY A 12 3.06 22.36 14.49
N SER A 13 3.92 21.38 14.16
CA SER A 13 3.86 20.70 12.87
C SER A 13 2.67 19.74 12.78
N ALA A 14 2.34 19.32 11.56
CA ALA A 14 1.31 18.32 11.33
C ALA A 14 1.69 17.32 10.24
N MET A 15 0.99 16.19 10.20
CA MET A 15 1.17 15.16 9.19
C MET A 15 -0.18 14.67 8.67
N ALA A 16 -0.38 14.79 7.36
CA ALA A 16 -1.50 14.14 6.68
C ALA A 16 -1.19 12.64 6.54
N VAL A 17 -2.06 11.78 7.06
CA VAL A 17 -1.87 10.32 7.04
C VAL A 17 -2.97 9.66 6.21
N GLU A 18 -2.56 8.89 5.21
CA GLU A 18 -3.42 7.97 4.48
C GLU A 18 -3.19 6.54 4.98
N VAL A 19 -4.26 5.80 5.20
CA VAL A 19 -4.21 4.41 5.67
C VAL A 19 -4.67 3.46 4.57
N LYS A 20 -3.90 2.40 4.33
CA LYS A 20 -4.23 1.34 3.38
C LYS A 20 -4.25 -0.01 4.06
N THR A 21 -5.39 -0.67 4.06
CA THR A 21 -5.47 -2.07 4.51
C THR A 21 -4.88 -3.00 3.45
N VAL A 22 -3.99 -3.88 3.85
CA VAL A 22 -3.31 -4.86 3.00
C VAL A 22 -3.74 -6.26 3.43
N VAL A 23 -4.59 -6.88 2.61
CA VAL A 23 -5.26 -8.16 2.92
C VAL A 23 -4.64 -9.36 2.20
N ASP A 24 -3.85 -9.12 1.16
CA ASP A 24 -3.31 -10.14 0.27
C ASP A 24 -1.79 -10.26 0.37
N THR A 25 -1.27 -11.41 -0.07
CA THR A 25 0.17 -11.69 -0.12
C THR A 25 0.58 -12.22 -1.49
N ASP A 26 1.88 -12.24 -1.76
CA ASP A 26 2.44 -13.07 -2.80
C ASP A 26 2.49 -14.56 -2.40
N PHE A 27 2.84 -15.41 -3.37
CA PHE A 27 3.07 -16.84 -3.20
C PHE A 27 4.55 -17.17 -3.31
N ALA A 28 4.99 -18.22 -2.62
CA ALA A 28 6.29 -18.82 -2.88
C ALA A 28 6.32 -19.36 -4.33
N PRO A 29 7.38 -19.11 -5.12
CA PRO A 29 7.43 -19.51 -6.53
C PRO A 29 7.12 -20.99 -6.79
N HIS A 30 7.59 -21.87 -5.91
CA HIS A 30 7.49 -23.32 -6.07
C HIS A 30 6.15 -23.91 -5.56
N THR A 31 5.36 -23.15 -4.80
CA THR A 31 4.03 -23.57 -4.31
C THR A 31 2.89 -22.70 -4.85
N ALA A 32 3.19 -21.79 -5.78
CA ALA A 32 2.20 -20.90 -6.34
C ALA A 32 1.14 -21.71 -7.13
N PRO A 33 -0.16 -21.40 -7.00
CA PRO A 33 -1.19 -22.06 -7.78
C PRO A 33 -0.94 -21.91 -9.28
N VAL A 34 -0.86 -23.04 -9.99
CA VAL A 34 -0.80 -23.05 -11.46
C VAL A 34 -2.21 -22.85 -11.99
N LEU A 35 -2.49 -21.64 -12.47
CA LEU A 35 -3.80 -21.30 -13.02
C LEU A 35 -3.93 -21.71 -14.49
N THR A 36 -5.04 -22.37 -14.81
CA THR A 36 -5.51 -22.57 -16.19
C THR A 36 -5.88 -21.22 -16.84
N ALA A 37 -6.00 -21.20 -18.18
CA ALA A 37 -6.41 -19.99 -18.91
C ALA A 37 -7.78 -19.44 -18.47
N ALA A 38 -8.71 -20.33 -18.08
CA ALA A 38 -10.03 -19.93 -17.58
C ALA A 38 -9.94 -19.29 -16.17
N GLU A 39 -9.07 -19.83 -15.30
CA GLU A 39 -8.89 -19.31 -13.94
C GLU A 39 -8.16 -17.98 -13.91
N ARG A 40 -7.20 -17.74 -14.82
CA ARG A 40 -6.47 -16.45 -14.91
C ARG A 40 -7.38 -15.26 -15.22
N LYS A 41 -8.59 -15.50 -15.75
CA LYS A 41 -9.60 -14.45 -15.95
C LYS A 41 -10.31 -14.04 -14.64
N LYS A 42 -10.28 -14.91 -13.62
CA LYS A 42 -11.03 -14.77 -12.36
C LYS A 42 -10.12 -14.56 -11.15
N ARG A 43 -8.86 -14.99 -11.22
CA ARG A 43 -7.92 -15.03 -10.10
C ARG A 43 -6.59 -14.42 -10.51
N CYS A 44 -5.96 -13.72 -9.58
CA CYS A 44 -4.60 -13.20 -9.70
C CYS A 44 -3.66 -14.01 -8.80
N VAL A 45 -2.49 -14.37 -9.32
CA VAL A 45 -1.41 -15.02 -8.57
C VAL A 45 -0.15 -14.21 -8.82
N TYR A 46 0.45 -13.72 -7.74
CA TYR A 46 1.71 -12.97 -7.76
C TYR A 46 2.72 -13.78 -6.97
N VAL A 47 3.96 -13.84 -7.45
CA VAL A 47 5.01 -14.68 -6.86
C VAL A 47 6.14 -13.80 -6.33
N GLY A 48 6.64 -14.10 -5.14
CA GLY A 48 7.79 -13.39 -4.58
C GLY A 48 9.10 -13.84 -5.24
N ASN A 49 10.05 -12.94 -5.42
CA ASN A 49 11.36 -13.21 -6.04
C ASN A 49 12.51 -13.35 -5.02
N GLY A 50 12.23 -13.19 -3.72
CA GLY A 50 13.25 -13.23 -2.66
C GLY A 50 13.91 -14.61 -2.49
N VAL A 51 15.22 -14.60 -2.19
CA VAL A 51 16.02 -15.79 -1.88
C VAL A 51 16.78 -15.57 -0.56
N PRO A 52 16.48 -16.30 0.53
CA PRO A 52 15.35 -17.23 0.67
C PRO A 52 14.00 -16.51 0.58
N TYR A 53 12.96 -17.23 0.15
CA TYR A 53 11.61 -16.66 0.04
C TYR A 53 11.08 -16.21 1.40
N GLN A 54 10.59 -14.98 1.46
CA GLN A 54 9.80 -14.46 2.57
C GLN A 54 8.50 -13.91 2.01
N ARG A 55 7.38 -14.39 2.57
CA ARG A 55 6.04 -13.96 2.14
C ARG A 55 5.88 -12.47 2.35
N ALA A 56 5.56 -11.75 1.27
CA ALA A 56 5.28 -10.33 1.32
C ALA A 56 3.78 -10.09 1.28
N ALA A 57 3.30 -9.21 2.15
CA ALA A 57 2.01 -8.55 1.97
C ALA A 57 2.12 -7.59 0.77
N ILE A 58 1.10 -7.58 -0.10
CA ILE A 58 1.18 -6.86 -1.38
C ILE A 58 0.02 -5.88 -1.56
N PHE A 59 0.32 -4.68 -2.05
CA PHE A 59 -0.69 -3.67 -2.37
C PHE A 59 -0.30 -2.87 -3.63
N PRO A 60 -1.27 -2.50 -4.50
CA PRO A 60 -2.66 -2.96 -4.49
C PRO A 60 -2.76 -4.41 -4.99
N TRP A 61 -3.89 -5.06 -4.74
CA TRP A 61 -4.17 -6.39 -5.26
C TRP A 61 -5.32 -6.34 -6.27
N GLY A 62 -5.19 -7.10 -7.37
CA GLY A 62 -6.25 -7.28 -8.36
C GLY A 62 -5.84 -6.94 -9.80
N THR A 63 -6.83 -6.87 -10.68
CA THR A 63 -6.63 -6.68 -12.13
C THR A 63 -6.61 -5.22 -12.55
N GLN A 64 -5.81 -4.87 -13.57
CA GLN A 64 -5.76 -3.53 -14.16
C GLN A 64 -7.02 -3.23 -14.99
N LYS A 65 -8.07 -2.71 -14.33
CA LYS A 65 -9.35 -2.37 -14.98
C LYS A 65 -9.66 -0.88 -15.00
N GLN A 66 -8.96 -0.08 -14.20
CA GLN A 66 -9.20 1.36 -14.09
C GLN A 66 -8.21 2.12 -14.97
N LEU A 67 -8.54 3.33 -15.44
CA LEU A 67 -7.61 4.20 -16.16
C LEU A 67 -6.81 5.05 -15.16
N LEU A 68 -5.50 5.19 -15.36
CA LEU A 68 -4.65 6.04 -14.50
C LEU A 68 -5.18 7.48 -14.46
N ASP A 69 -5.55 8.02 -15.62
CA ASP A 69 -6.36 9.24 -15.75
C ASP A 69 -7.74 8.87 -16.30
N PRO A 70 -8.82 8.97 -15.49
CA PRO A 70 -10.18 8.68 -15.95
C PRO A 70 -10.69 9.56 -17.09
N ASN A 71 -10.08 10.73 -17.30
CA ASN A 71 -10.50 11.67 -18.34
C ASN A 71 -9.79 11.41 -19.68
N ASP A 72 -8.68 10.67 -19.66
CA ASP A 72 -7.92 10.29 -20.85
C ASP A 72 -8.07 8.80 -21.13
N LYS A 73 -8.83 8.48 -22.19
CA LYS A 73 -9.07 7.08 -22.61
C LYS A 73 -7.81 6.38 -23.13
N SER A 74 -6.76 7.12 -23.48
CA SER A 74 -5.46 6.57 -23.87
C SER A 74 -4.55 6.24 -22.67
N SER A 75 -4.94 6.68 -21.47
CA SER A 75 -4.19 6.48 -20.23
C SER A 75 -4.01 5.00 -19.90
N PRO A 76 -2.85 4.57 -19.37
CA PRO A 76 -2.60 3.18 -19.03
C PRO A 76 -3.59 2.66 -17.99
N LYS A 77 -3.89 1.37 -18.05
CA LYS A 77 -4.73 0.72 -17.04
C LYS A 77 -3.95 0.42 -15.76
N VAL A 78 -4.63 0.59 -14.64
CA VAL A 78 -4.10 0.41 -13.28
C VAL A 78 -5.09 -0.37 -12.43
N VAL A 79 -4.59 -0.93 -11.32
CA VAL A 79 -5.43 -1.65 -10.35
C VAL A 79 -6.28 -0.66 -9.56
N SER A 80 -5.71 0.46 -9.12
CA SER A 80 -6.43 1.46 -8.33
C SER A 80 -5.99 2.89 -8.66
N THR A 81 -6.82 3.59 -9.44
CA THR A 81 -6.65 5.02 -9.72
C THR A 81 -6.74 5.84 -8.45
N ARG A 82 -7.63 5.44 -7.51
CA ARG A 82 -7.79 6.11 -6.22
C ARG A 82 -6.52 6.04 -5.38
N ALA A 83 -5.89 4.87 -5.27
CA ALA A 83 -4.66 4.72 -4.50
C ALA A 83 -3.52 5.57 -5.08
N ILE A 84 -3.36 5.56 -6.42
CA ILE A 84 -2.35 6.38 -7.09
C ILE A 84 -2.62 7.86 -6.90
N LYS A 85 -3.88 8.30 -7.05
CA LYS A 85 -4.27 9.68 -6.76
C LYS A 85 -3.86 10.06 -5.34
N HIS A 86 -4.19 9.26 -4.34
CA HIS A 86 -3.88 9.61 -2.95
C HIS A 86 -2.36 9.75 -2.73
N VAL A 87 -1.57 8.81 -3.24
CA VAL A 87 -0.10 8.90 -3.17
C VAL A 87 0.43 10.16 -3.86
N ARG A 88 -0.08 10.52 -5.05
CA ARG A 88 0.29 11.77 -5.73
C ARG A 88 0.02 13.01 -4.89
N GLU A 89 -1.12 13.08 -4.21
CA GLU A 89 -1.43 14.24 -3.37
C GLU A 89 -0.52 14.32 -2.14
N LEU A 90 -0.15 13.16 -1.54
CA LEU A 90 0.84 13.12 -0.47
C LEU A 90 2.22 13.58 -0.95
N THR A 91 2.63 13.18 -2.17
CA THR A 91 3.86 13.67 -2.81
C THR A 91 3.85 15.19 -2.96
N LEU A 92 2.72 15.79 -3.39
CA LEU A 92 2.59 17.23 -3.50
C LEU A 92 2.70 17.94 -2.14
N ILE A 93 2.16 17.34 -1.07
CA ILE A 93 2.31 17.86 0.30
C ILE A 93 3.78 17.80 0.73
N ALA A 94 4.41 16.63 0.64
CA ALA A 94 5.79 16.44 1.10
C ALA A 94 6.81 17.30 0.33
N SER A 95 6.54 17.59 -0.95
CA SER A 95 7.36 18.49 -1.77
C SER A 95 7.06 19.99 -1.59
N GLY A 96 6.11 20.36 -0.73
CA GLY A 96 5.69 21.75 -0.52
C GLY A 96 4.88 22.37 -1.66
N GLN A 97 4.52 21.58 -2.69
CA GLN A 97 3.67 22.04 -3.81
C GLN A 97 2.19 22.14 -3.42
N ARG A 98 1.81 21.53 -2.30
CA ARG A 98 0.49 21.66 -1.70
C ARG A 98 0.62 22.02 -0.23
N THR A 99 0.05 23.16 0.14
CA THR A 99 0.03 23.69 1.49
C THR A 99 -1.39 23.79 2.03
N ASP A 100 -1.52 23.95 3.34
CA ASP A 100 -2.77 24.21 4.03
C ASP A 100 -2.54 25.33 5.05
N GLU A 101 -3.35 26.38 5.00
CA GLU A 101 -3.19 27.55 5.88
C GLU A 101 -3.36 27.20 7.37
N ALA A 102 -4.17 26.19 7.69
CA ALA A 102 -4.35 25.71 9.05
C ALA A 102 -3.14 24.90 9.55
N TYR A 103 -2.31 24.38 8.64
CA TYR A 103 -1.16 23.55 8.93
C TYR A 103 0.08 24.04 8.14
N PRO A 104 0.72 25.14 8.56
CA PRO A 104 1.82 25.76 7.81
C PRO A 104 3.06 24.86 7.68
N GLN A 105 3.22 23.87 8.57
CA GLN A 105 4.27 22.87 8.53
C GLN A 105 3.68 21.46 8.35
N LEU A 106 3.06 21.23 7.19
CA LEU A 106 2.40 19.97 6.88
C LEU A 106 3.35 18.99 6.17
N SER A 107 3.55 17.83 6.78
CA SER A 107 4.21 16.66 6.20
C SER A 107 3.18 15.60 5.77
N ALA A 108 3.64 14.52 5.15
CA ALA A 108 2.76 13.48 4.63
C ALA A 108 3.27 12.07 4.94
N ALA A 109 2.33 11.16 5.20
CA ALA A 109 2.61 9.74 5.37
C ALA A 109 1.56 8.83 4.73
N VAL A 110 2.00 7.64 4.37
CA VAL A 110 1.11 6.51 4.07
C VAL A 110 1.45 5.33 4.98
N LEU A 111 0.43 4.80 5.65
CA LEU A 111 0.53 3.67 6.55
C LEU A 111 -0.21 2.46 5.98
N PHE A 112 0.53 1.40 5.69
CA PHE A 112 -0.02 0.11 5.27
C PHE A 112 -0.28 -0.78 6.48
N ILE A 113 -1.55 -1.12 6.71
CA ILE A 113 -1.97 -2.04 7.78
C ILE A 113 -2.07 -3.44 7.19
N VAL A 114 -1.08 -4.28 7.49
CA VAL A 114 -0.99 -5.67 7.05
C VAL A 114 -1.83 -6.54 7.97
N VAL A 115 -2.96 -7.02 7.46
CA VAL A 115 -3.88 -7.93 8.16
C VAL A 115 -3.61 -9.39 7.83
N ARG A 116 -2.32 -9.77 7.85
CA ARG A 116 -1.77 -11.09 7.54
C ARG A 116 -0.66 -11.38 8.53
N ASP A 117 -0.83 -12.31 9.45
CA ASP A 117 0.16 -12.69 10.46
C ASP A 117 1.36 -13.50 9.90
N ASP A 118 1.17 -14.14 8.75
CA ASP A 118 2.18 -14.93 8.06
C ASP A 118 3.05 -14.12 7.08
N ALA A 119 2.70 -12.87 6.78
CA ALA A 119 3.53 -11.97 6.00
C ALA A 119 4.69 -11.45 6.86
N LYS A 120 5.92 -11.48 6.35
CA LYS A 120 7.12 -11.02 7.07
C LYS A 120 7.64 -9.68 6.59
N GLN A 121 7.10 -9.19 5.50
CA GLN A 121 7.44 -7.92 4.88
C GLN A 121 6.25 -7.37 4.09
N PHE A 122 6.31 -6.10 3.71
CA PHE A 122 5.38 -5.47 2.77
C PHE A 122 6.11 -5.10 1.48
N ARG A 123 5.45 -5.18 0.33
CA ARG A 123 5.96 -4.60 -0.92
C ARG A 123 4.84 -4.05 -1.78
N PRO A 124 5.08 -3.00 -2.59
CA PRO A 124 4.16 -2.66 -3.65
C PRO A 124 4.07 -3.80 -4.66
N ASN A 125 2.86 -4.07 -5.15
CA ASN A 125 2.60 -5.10 -6.15
C ASN A 125 2.91 -4.57 -7.56
N HIS A 126 4.20 -4.46 -7.88
CA HIS A 126 4.67 -3.93 -9.17
C HIS A 126 4.18 -4.79 -10.35
N GLU A 127 4.03 -6.10 -10.16
CA GLU A 127 3.55 -7.03 -11.18
C GLU A 127 2.10 -6.72 -11.57
N ALA A 128 1.26 -6.36 -10.59
CA ALA A 128 -0.11 -5.98 -10.84
C ALA A 128 -0.25 -4.53 -11.30
N CYS A 129 0.54 -3.63 -10.74
CA CYS A 129 0.37 -2.19 -10.91
C CYS A 129 1.70 -1.44 -10.91
N PRO A 130 2.49 -1.51 -12.00
CA PRO A 130 3.79 -0.84 -12.10
C PRO A 130 3.68 0.67 -11.83
N GLN A 131 2.59 1.27 -12.30
CA GLN A 131 2.29 2.68 -12.07
C GLN A 131 2.17 3.00 -10.57
N PHE A 132 1.52 2.16 -9.78
CA PHE A 132 1.42 2.43 -8.33
C PHE A 132 2.79 2.33 -7.67
N ALA A 133 3.58 1.31 -8.00
CA ALA A 133 4.92 1.14 -7.45
C ALA A 133 5.82 2.35 -7.78
N ALA A 134 5.79 2.83 -9.03
CA ALA A 134 6.53 4.02 -9.45
C ALA A 134 6.11 5.29 -8.69
N HIS A 135 4.81 5.52 -8.53
CA HIS A 135 4.30 6.67 -7.77
C HIS A 135 4.65 6.58 -6.28
N LEU A 136 4.65 5.37 -5.70
CA LEU A 136 5.05 5.16 -4.31
C LEU A 136 6.55 5.40 -4.10
N SER A 137 7.40 4.99 -5.04
CA SER A 137 8.83 5.32 -5.03
C SER A 137 9.07 6.83 -5.14
N ALA A 138 8.38 7.51 -6.07
CA ALA A 138 8.47 8.97 -6.19
C ALA A 138 8.00 9.69 -4.92
N ALA A 139 6.96 9.17 -4.25
CA ALA A 139 6.51 9.69 -2.96
C ALA A 139 7.58 9.55 -1.87
N LYS A 140 8.25 8.39 -1.80
CA LYS A 140 9.37 8.16 -0.88
C LYS A 140 10.49 9.17 -1.11
N GLU A 141 10.87 9.39 -2.37
CA GLU A 141 11.92 10.33 -2.76
C GLU A 141 11.55 11.78 -2.43
N ALA A 142 10.27 12.14 -2.55
CA ALA A 142 9.75 13.45 -2.19
C ALA A 142 9.61 13.68 -0.68
N GLY A 143 9.92 12.68 0.17
CA GLY A 143 9.87 12.81 1.62
C GLY A 143 8.56 12.36 2.28
N VAL A 144 7.67 11.67 1.56
CA VAL A 144 6.51 11.01 2.19
C VAL A 144 7.03 9.90 3.10
N VAL A 145 6.58 9.89 4.35
CA VAL A 145 6.89 8.78 5.28
C VAL A 145 6.06 7.56 4.88
N ILE A 146 6.73 6.46 4.56
CA ILE A 146 6.07 5.21 4.14
C ILE A 146 6.34 4.16 5.20
N ALA A 147 5.28 3.72 5.87
CA ALA A 147 5.36 2.73 6.92
C ALA A 147 4.40 1.56 6.63
N ALA A 148 4.79 0.38 7.10
CA ALA A 148 3.93 -0.78 7.12
C ALA A 148 3.95 -1.39 8.52
N CYS A 149 2.78 -1.71 9.05
CA CYS A 149 2.66 -2.38 10.33
C CYS A 149 1.71 -3.56 10.25
N GLN A 150 1.93 -4.55 11.10
CA GLN A 150 1.18 -5.79 11.08
C GLN A 150 0.22 -5.85 12.27
N VAL A 151 -0.96 -6.40 12.02
CA VAL A 151 -1.93 -6.73 13.05
C VAL A 151 -2.37 -8.19 12.90
N ALA A 152 -2.69 -8.82 14.02
CA ALA A 152 -3.25 -10.17 14.08
C ALA A 152 -4.65 -10.10 14.71
N PHE A 153 -5.56 -10.94 14.22
CA PHE A 153 -6.88 -11.12 14.79
C PHE A 153 -6.89 -12.40 15.60
N GLU A 154 -7.32 -12.32 16.86
CA GLU A 154 -7.39 -13.44 17.79
C GLU A 154 -8.79 -13.51 18.39
N LEU A 155 -9.40 -14.70 18.38
CA LEU A 155 -10.67 -14.93 19.09
C LEU A 155 -10.36 -15.27 20.55
N ASP A 156 -10.98 -14.56 21.49
CA ASP A 156 -10.94 -14.97 22.89
C ASP A 156 -11.88 -16.16 23.17
N SER A 157 -11.87 -16.67 24.41
CA SER A 157 -12.72 -17.79 24.85
C SER A 157 -14.23 -17.51 24.76
N ARG A 158 -14.63 -16.26 24.53
CA ARG A 158 -16.02 -15.82 24.34
C ARG A 158 -16.35 -15.56 22.87
N ALA A 159 -15.47 -15.95 21.95
CA ALA A 159 -15.55 -15.64 20.53
C ALA A 159 -15.55 -14.13 20.20
N MET A 160 -14.99 -13.30 21.09
CA MET A 160 -14.75 -11.88 20.79
C MET A 160 -13.46 -11.74 19.99
N CYS A 161 -13.54 -10.99 18.89
CA CYS A 161 -12.40 -10.71 18.03
C CYS A 161 -11.56 -9.57 18.63
N ASN A 162 -10.34 -9.89 19.03
CA ASN A 162 -9.33 -8.94 19.48
C ASN A 162 -8.33 -8.66 18.36
N VAL A 163 -7.85 -7.41 18.31
CA VAL A 163 -6.81 -7.00 17.38
C VAL A 163 -5.53 -6.75 18.17
N ARG A 164 -4.46 -7.46 17.81
CA ARG A 164 -3.13 -7.29 18.42
C ARG A 164 -2.20 -6.61 17.43
N TYR A 165 -1.53 -5.55 17.89
CA TYR A 165 -0.42 -4.93 17.17
C TYR A 165 0.79 -5.85 17.20
N MET A 166 1.31 -6.20 16.03
CA MET A 166 2.44 -7.12 15.87
C MET A 166 3.78 -6.41 15.64
N GLY A 167 3.77 -5.08 15.51
CA GLY A 167 4.95 -4.29 15.20
C GLY A 167 4.99 -3.79 13.75
N THR A 168 6.06 -3.09 13.41
CA THR A 168 6.36 -2.66 12.04
C THR A 168 6.94 -3.81 11.23
N VAL A 169 6.61 -3.88 9.95
CA VAL A 169 7.23 -4.83 9.01
C VAL A 169 8.11 -4.09 8.01
N PRO A 170 9.26 -4.68 7.59
CA PRO A 170 10.12 -4.06 6.60
C PRO A 170 9.40 -3.92 5.26
N ILE A 171 9.76 -2.87 4.52
CA ILE A 171 9.27 -2.63 3.16
C ILE A 171 10.33 -3.10 2.17
N ASP A 172 9.97 -4.05 1.32
CA ASP A 172 10.82 -4.52 0.23
C ASP A 172 10.61 -3.63 -1.00
N TRP A 173 11.66 -2.87 -1.34
CA TRP A 173 11.71 -1.98 -2.50
C TRP A 173 12.33 -2.63 -3.73
N ARG A 174 12.69 -3.92 -3.67
CA ARG A 174 13.31 -4.64 -4.79
C ARG A 174 12.22 -5.13 -5.75
N PHE A 175 11.89 -4.30 -6.72
CA PHE A 175 10.95 -4.60 -7.78
C PHE A 175 11.33 -3.95 -9.10
#